data_AF-A0A9D5IIM1-F1
#
_entry.id   AF-A0A9D5IIM1-F1
#
_cell.length_a   1.000
_cell.length_b   1.000
_cell.length_c   1.000
_cell.angle_alpha   90.00
_cell.angle_beta   90.00
_cell.angle_gamma   90.00
#
_symmetry.space_group_name_H-M   'P 1'
#
loop_
_entity.id
_entity.type
_entity.pdbx_description
1 polymer ?
#
loop_
_entity_poly.entity_id
_entity_poly.type
_entity_poly.pdbx_seq_one_letter_code
_entity_poly.pdbx_strand_id
1 'polypeptide(L)'
;MTPSLPFVVAVFAAPAVELPTELWQVAPERRGVNAVNPPRSKDRAVLLIPGLKIHPFRPVYATRPEIREHQQASSELVRTLAKDSDVFAFGYAQNVSLDAVARSPGLRAAVAQIKNAGYQEIVLIGHSAGGVVARIFAESHPEAGVTKVIAVASPHAGSEVANLKLGYPRVQAPFVESLAPEARAQVPLSKLDDKLQIACVVCKVKRIEADGLVKLASQWPEDCRRAGVPAVLVQTDHWHAMLAPGSVKVISELAKQKLTRWSPEEVEKAQKVLFGE
;
A
#
# COMPACT_ATOMS: atom_id res chain seq x y z
N MET A 1 -39.05 -27.09 33.18
CA MET A 1 -38.73 -25.92 32.35
C MET A 1 -37.55 -25.21 32.99
N THR A 2 -36.35 -25.40 32.45
CA THR A 2 -35.13 -24.74 32.92
C THR A 2 -34.97 -23.40 32.21
N PRO A 3 -34.78 -22.28 32.92
CA PRO A 3 -34.61 -20.98 32.28
C PRO A 3 -33.22 -20.91 31.65
N SER A 4 -33.15 -20.61 30.36
CA SER A 4 -31.90 -20.29 29.67
C SER A 4 -31.49 -18.85 29.98
N LEU A 5 -30.29 -18.67 30.54
CA LEU A 5 -29.70 -17.33 30.67
C LEU A 5 -29.17 -16.86 29.31
N PRO A 6 -29.52 -15.64 28.86
CA PRO A 6 -28.92 -15.06 27.66
C PRO A 6 -27.46 -14.69 27.93
N PHE A 7 -26.55 -15.24 27.13
CA PHE A 7 -25.14 -14.87 27.11
C PHE A 7 -25.02 -13.47 26.46
N VAL A 8 -24.85 -12.43 27.27
CA VAL A 8 -24.50 -11.10 26.78
C VAL A 8 -23.00 -11.11 26.47
N VAL A 9 -22.66 -11.26 25.19
CA VAL A 9 -21.29 -11.06 24.71
C VAL A 9 -21.02 -9.56 24.70
N ALA A 10 -20.39 -9.07 25.76
CA ALA A 10 -19.88 -7.70 25.80
C ALA A 10 -18.71 -7.58 24.81
N VAL A 11 -18.96 -6.93 23.68
CA VAL A 11 -17.89 -6.53 22.74
C VAL A 11 -17.17 -5.34 23.35
N PHE A 12 -16.04 -5.59 24.00
CA PHE A 12 -15.14 -4.53 24.43
C PHE A 12 -14.49 -3.90 23.19
N ALA A 13 -14.99 -2.74 22.78
CA ALA A 13 -14.29 -1.89 21.83
C ALA A 13 -12.99 -1.41 22.48
N ALA A 14 -11.85 -2.00 22.09
CA ALA A 14 -10.55 -1.48 22.48
C ALA A 14 -10.48 0.02 22.08
N PRO A 15 -9.94 0.90 22.93
CA PRO A 15 -9.83 2.31 22.61
C PRO A 15 -9.06 2.45 21.30
N ALA A 16 -9.63 3.22 20.36
CA ALA A 16 -8.98 3.51 19.09
C ALA A 16 -7.66 4.22 19.41
N VAL A 17 -6.54 3.50 19.25
CA VAL A 17 -5.21 4.10 19.35
C VAL A 17 -5.14 5.16 18.27
N GLU A 18 -5.06 6.42 18.67
CA GLU A 18 -4.91 7.53 17.74
C GLU A 18 -3.53 7.42 17.10
N LEU A 19 -3.51 6.92 15.87
CA LEU A 19 -2.28 6.73 15.10
C LEU A 19 -1.91 8.07 14.45
N PRO A 20 -0.73 8.65 14.73
CA PRO A 20 -0.29 9.85 14.04
C PRO A 20 -0.18 9.61 12.53
N THR A 21 -0.89 10.43 11.75
CA THR A 21 -0.91 10.38 10.29
C THR A 21 -0.89 11.79 9.71
N GLU A 22 -0.29 11.96 8.54
CA GLU A 22 -0.28 13.23 7.83
C GLU A 22 -0.57 13.02 6.33
N LEU A 23 -1.19 14.03 5.72
CA LEU A 23 -1.49 14.10 4.29
C LEU A 23 -0.87 15.38 3.71
N TRP A 24 -0.01 15.21 2.71
CA TRP A 24 0.62 16.31 1.99
C TRP A 24 0.20 16.29 0.52
N GLN A 25 -0.07 17.44 -0.07
CA GLN A 25 -0.23 17.58 -1.52
C GLN A 25 1.13 17.96 -2.10
N VAL A 26 1.71 17.05 -2.88
CA VAL A 26 3.09 17.17 -3.40
C VAL A 26 3.11 17.58 -4.86
N ALA A 27 2.00 17.42 -5.59
CA ALA A 27 1.78 18.02 -6.90
C ALA A 27 0.30 18.43 -7.10
N PRO A 28 0.01 19.67 -7.54
CA PRO A 28 0.94 20.81 -7.62
C PRO A 28 1.57 21.11 -6.25
N GLU A 29 2.85 21.49 -6.25
CA GLU A 29 3.59 21.74 -5.01
C GLU A 29 2.97 22.90 -4.22
N ARG A 30 2.77 22.69 -2.92
CA ARG A 30 2.29 23.72 -2.00
C ARG A 30 3.26 23.85 -0.84
N ARG A 31 4.02 24.94 -0.80
CA ARG A 31 4.95 25.20 0.32
C ARG A 31 4.17 25.39 1.62
N GLY A 32 4.41 24.51 2.58
CA GLY A 32 4.11 24.76 4.01
C GLY A 32 2.67 24.53 4.48
N VAL A 33 1.82 23.77 3.76
CA VAL A 33 0.42 23.55 4.17
C VAL A 33 0.06 22.06 4.07
N ASN A 34 -0.40 21.47 5.19
CA ASN A 34 -1.09 20.18 5.18
C ASN A 34 -2.25 20.24 4.16
N ALA A 35 -2.58 19.15 3.49
CA ALA A 35 -3.55 19.15 2.39
C ALA A 35 -5.02 19.32 2.85
N VAL A 36 -5.31 20.30 3.69
CA VAL A 36 -6.65 20.69 4.07
C VAL A 36 -7.30 21.39 2.86
N ASN A 37 -8.37 20.81 2.33
CA ASN A 37 -9.08 21.28 1.13
C ASN A 37 -8.15 21.45 -0.09
N PRO A 38 -7.61 20.33 -0.62
CA PRO A 38 -6.72 20.43 -1.76
C PRO A 38 -7.47 20.92 -2.99
N PRO A 39 -6.98 21.95 -3.70
CA PRO A 39 -7.57 22.39 -4.94
C PRO A 39 -7.38 21.26 -5.93
N ARG A 40 -8.47 20.98 -6.63
CA ARG A 40 -8.47 20.06 -7.73
C ARG A 40 -8.00 20.79 -8.97
N SER A 41 -6.88 20.34 -9.54
CA SER A 41 -6.41 20.77 -10.86
C SER A 41 -6.62 19.71 -11.94
N LYS A 42 -6.87 18.46 -11.54
CA LYS A 42 -7.07 17.28 -12.40
C LYS A 42 -8.29 16.46 -11.97
N ASP A 43 -8.73 15.53 -12.80
CA ASP A 43 -9.83 14.62 -12.46
C ASP A 43 -9.38 13.45 -11.58
N ARG A 44 -8.08 13.14 -11.63
CA ARG A 44 -7.44 12.05 -10.90
C ARG A 44 -6.57 12.57 -9.76
N ALA A 45 -6.71 11.94 -8.61
CA ALA A 45 -5.78 12.03 -7.49
C ALA A 45 -4.99 10.73 -7.34
N VAL A 46 -3.69 10.85 -7.10
CA VAL A 46 -2.82 9.73 -6.72
C VAL A 46 -2.35 9.94 -5.28
N LEU A 47 -2.60 8.97 -4.41
CA LEU A 47 -2.09 8.95 -3.03
C LEU A 47 -0.96 7.94 -2.90
N LEU A 48 0.26 8.45 -2.65
CA LEU A 48 1.46 7.64 -2.42
C LEU A 48 1.51 7.20 -0.95
N ILE A 49 1.57 5.89 -0.69
CA ILE A 49 1.61 5.29 0.64
C ILE A 49 2.97 4.60 0.86
N PRO A 50 3.75 5.01 1.88
CA PRO A 50 5.11 4.55 2.05
C PRO A 50 5.16 3.18 2.69
N GLY A 51 6.29 2.50 2.49
CA GLY A 51 6.64 1.27 3.18
C GLY A 51 7.30 1.49 4.55
N LEU A 52 7.78 0.39 5.13
CA LEU A 52 8.60 0.37 6.35
C LEU A 52 9.88 1.20 6.17
N LYS A 53 10.21 2.05 7.15
CA LYS A 53 11.55 2.61 7.32
C LYS A 53 12.04 2.23 8.70
N ILE A 54 13.21 1.60 8.75
CA ILE A 54 13.81 1.19 10.03
C ILE A 54 14.52 2.40 10.65
N HIS A 55 14.30 2.62 11.96
CA HIS A 55 14.90 3.71 12.71
C HIS A 55 15.82 3.19 13.83
N PRO A 56 16.96 2.56 13.51
CA PRO A 56 17.77 1.85 14.50
C PRO A 56 18.37 2.79 15.55
N PHE A 57 18.79 3.99 15.14
CA PHE A 57 19.46 4.97 16.00
C PHE A 57 18.55 6.07 16.55
N ARG A 58 17.32 6.18 16.03
CA ARG A 58 16.38 7.23 16.43
C ARG A 58 14.93 6.71 16.49
N PRO A 59 14.61 5.82 17.46
CA PRO A 59 13.31 5.13 17.50
C PRO A 59 12.09 6.04 17.58
N VAL A 60 12.25 7.27 18.10
CA VAL A 60 11.18 8.27 18.19
C VAL A 60 10.60 8.66 16.83
N TYR A 61 11.35 8.50 15.74
CA TYR A 61 10.81 8.77 14.40
C TYR A 61 9.80 7.72 13.95
N ALA A 62 9.89 6.50 14.47
CA ALA A 62 8.90 5.48 14.18
C ALA A 62 7.50 5.81 14.72
N THR A 63 7.36 6.77 15.64
CA THR A 63 6.06 7.19 16.18
C THR A 63 5.50 8.40 15.45
N ARG A 64 6.07 8.79 14.30
CA ARG A 64 5.69 9.99 13.56
C ARG A 64 5.49 9.67 12.07
N PRO A 65 4.56 10.35 11.39
CA PRO A 65 4.48 10.30 9.95
C PRO A 65 5.70 11.00 9.32
N GLU A 66 6.18 10.48 8.20
CA GLU A 66 7.31 11.03 7.46
C GLU A 66 7.09 10.92 5.96
N ILE A 67 7.45 11.98 5.23
CA ILE A 67 7.55 11.94 3.77
C ILE A 67 8.81 11.17 3.33
N ARG A 68 8.68 10.31 2.33
CA ARG A 68 9.79 9.56 1.71
C ARG A 68 10.36 10.29 0.51
N GLU A 69 11.58 9.96 0.13
CA GLU A 69 12.25 10.53 -1.05
C GLU A 69 11.38 10.44 -2.32
N HIS A 70 10.83 9.26 -2.62
CA HIS A 70 9.95 9.07 -3.78
C HIS A 70 8.61 9.81 -3.68
N GLN A 71 8.23 10.31 -2.50
CA GLN A 71 7.02 11.10 -2.28
C GLN A 71 7.25 12.62 -2.40
N GLN A 72 8.51 13.09 -2.44
CA GLN A 72 8.80 14.52 -2.54
C GLN A 72 8.41 15.08 -3.91
N ALA A 73 8.00 16.36 -3.97
CA ALA A 73 7.60 17.04 -5.21
C ALA A 73 8.66 16.99 -6.32
N SER A 74 9.94 16.99 -5.92
CA SER A 74 11.10 16.91 -6.80
C SER A 74 11.41 15.51 -7.34
N SER A 75 10.75 14.46 -6.83
CA SER A 75 11.02 13.08 -7.22
C SER A 75 10.56 12.82 -8.66
N GLU A 76 11.27 11.95 -9.38
CA GLU A 76 10.90 11.61 -10.75
C GLU A 76 9.53 10.95 -10.85
N LEU A 77 9.18 10.15 -9.84
CA LEU A 77 7.86 9.54 -9.72
C LEU A 77 6.75 10.59 -9.63
N VAL A 78 6.88 11.55 -8.69
CA VAL A 78 5.87 12.60 -8.50
C VAL A 78 5.77 13.47 -9.75
N ARG A 79 6.88 13.91 -10.33
CA ARG A 79 6.88 14.70 -11.57
C ARG A 79 6.23 13.96 -12.74
N THR A 80 6.43 12.66 -12.84
CA THR A 80 5.84 11.84 -13.92
C THR A 80 4.34 11.68 -13.72
N LEU A 81 3.89 11.39 -12.49
CA LEU A 81 2.46 11.26 -12.16
C LEU A 81 1.71 12.59 -12.28
N ALA A 82 2.36 13.70 -11.92
CA ALA A 82 1.80 15.06 -11.92
C ALA A 82 1.34 15.55 -13.31
N LYS A 83 1.81 14.92 -14.39
CA LYS A 83 1.38 15.22 -15.76
C LYS A 83 -0.12 14.99 -15.93
N ASP A 84 -0.65 13.95 -15.28
CA ASP A 84 -2.00 13.43 -15.49
C ASP A 84 -2.84 13.36 -14.20
N SER A 85 -2.28 13.73 -13.05
CA SER A 85 -2.94 13.61 -11.73
C SER A 85 -2.47 14.71 -10.78
N ASP A 86 -3.30 15.06 -9.81
CA ASP A 86 -2.78 15.68 -8.58
C ASP A 86 -2.20 14.58 -7.69
N VAL A 87 -1.06 14.83 -7.07
CA VAL A 87 -0.31 13.83 -6.31
C VAL A 87 -0.24 14.22 -4.84
N PHE A 88 -0.55 13.25 -4.00
CA PHE A 88 -0.56 13.33 -2.56
C PHE A 88 0.40 12.32 -1.97
N ALA A 89 0.99 12.65 -0.83
CA ALA A 89 1.77 11.75 -0.01
C ALA A 89 1.04 11.52 1.30
N PHE A 90 0.92 10.27 1.71
CA PHE A 90 0.46 9.90 3.04
C PHE A 90 1.64 9.49 3.91
N GLY A 91 1.60 9.82 5.20
CA GLY A 91 2.55 9.35 6.20
C GLY A 91 1.80 8.82 7.40
N TYR A 92 2.40 7.84 8.08
CA TYR A 92 1.83 7.24 9.28
C TYR A 92 2.95 6.78 10.23
N ALA A 93 2.68 6.80 11.53
CA ALA A 93 3.53 6.19 12.53
C ALA A 93 3.59 4.66 12.35
N GLN A 94 4.77 4.08 12.54
CA GLN A 94 5.09 2.67 12.32
C GLN A 94 5.30 1.91 13.64
N ASN A 95 4.45 2.20 14.63
CA ASN A 95 4.51 1.63 15.98
C ASN A 95 3.29 0.76 16.35
N VAL A 96 2.43 0.48 15.38
CA VAL A 96 1.28 -0.43 15.46
C VAL A 96 1.37 -1.45 14.34
N SER A 97 0.52 -2.49 14.34
CA SER A 97 0.49 -3.44 13.23
C SER A 97 0.06 -2.78 11.92
N LEU A 98 0.49 -3.35 10.79
CA LEU A 98 0.11 -2.89 9.46
C LEU A 98 -1.41 -2.83 9.28
N ASP A 99 -2.15 -3.82 9.78
CA ASP A 99 -3.61 -3.86 9.70
C ASP A 99 -4.27 -2.71 10.49
N ALA A 100 -3.69 -2.33 11.63
CA ALA A 100 -4.14 -1.18 12.40
C ALA A 100 -3.92 0.13 11.63
N VAL A 101 -2.80 0.24 10.89
CA VAL A 101 -2.58 1.38 9.97
C VAL A 101 -3.66 1.42 8.88
N ALA A 102 -3.93 0.28 8.23
CA ALA A 102 -4.91 0.19 7.14
C ALA A 102 -6.34 0.50 7.60
N ARG A 103 -6.68 0.21 8.87
CA ARG A 103 -7.99 0.50 9.47
C ARG A 103 -8.00 1.81 10.26
N SER A 104 -6.91 2.57 10.22
CA SER A 104 -6.80 3.81 11.00
C SER A 104 -7.80 4.86 10.50
N PRO A 105 -8.38 5.68 11.40
CA PRO A 105 -9.20 6.83 11.01
C PRO A 105 -8.44 7.82 10.12
N GLY A 106 -7.12 7.93 10.28
CA GLY A 106 -6.28 8.87 9.53
C GLY A 106 -6.24 8.61 8.03
N LEU A 107 -6.03 7.36 7.59
CA LEU A 107 -6.06 7.02 6.16
C LEU A 107 -7.46 7.23 5.56
N ARG A 108 -8.51 6.83 6.30
CA ARG A 108 -9.89 7.06 5.89
C ARG A 108 -10.20 8.55 5.73
N ALA A 109 -9.78 9.37 6.69
CA ALA A 109 -9.95 10.82 6.63
C ALA A 109 -9.19 11.44 5.44
N ALA A 110 -7.96 10.99 5.18
CA ALA A 110 -7.18 11.45 4.04
C ALA A 110 -7.87 11.15 2.69
N VAL A 111 -8.35 9.92 2.50
CA VAL A 111 -9.09 9.55 1.28
C VAL A 111 -10.41 10.29 1.17
N ALA A 112 -11.13 10.49 2.29
CA ALA A 112 -12.36 11.28 2.32
C ALA A 112 -12.10 12.75 1.94
N GLN A 113 -10.99 13.35 2.38
CA GLN A 113 -10.60 14.71 1.98
C GLN A 113 -10.37 14.80 0.47
N ILE A 114 -9.67 13.83 -0.12
CA ILE A 114 -9.48 13.74 -1.57
C ILE A 114 -10.85 13.60 -2.26
N LYS A 115 -11.69 12.65 -1.85
CA LYS A 115 -13.03 12.46 -2.45
C LYS A 115 -13.90 13.72 -2.36
N ASN A 116 -13.89 14.40 -1.22
CA ASN A 116 -14.67 15.62 -0.99
C ASN A 116 -14.16 16.81 -1.81
N ALA A 117 -12.89 16.81 -2.22
CA ALA A 117 -12.36 17.78 -3.20
C ALA A 117 -12.87 17.52 -4.64
N GLY A 118 -13.65 16.44 -4.85
CA GLY A 118 -14.37 16.17 -6.09
C GLY A 118 -13.61 15.36 -7.13
N TYR A 119 -12.47 14.73 -6.78
CA TYR A 119 -11.76 13.84 -7.70
C TYR A 119 -12.64 12.66 -8.11
N GLN A 120 -12.61 12.32 -9.40
CA GLN A 120 -13.39 11.23 -9.99
C GLN A 120 -12.65 9.90 -9.93
N GLU A 121 -11.32 9.95 -9.92
CA GLU A 121 -10.46 8.78 -9.77
C GLU A 121 -9.51 8.99 -8.59
N ILE A 122 -9.51 8.05 -7.65
CA ILE A 122 -8.58 8.02 -6.52
C ILE A 122 -7.75 6.75 -6.63
N VAL A 123 -6.48 6.93 -6.96
CA VAL A 123 -5.50 5.85 -7.11
C VAL A 123 -4.61 5.79 -5.88
N LEU A 124 -4.60 4.65 -5.18
CA LEU A 124 -3.64 4.40 -4.12
C LEU A 124 -2.43 3.68 -4.70
N ILE A 125 -1.23 4.24 -4.52
CA ILE A 125 0.02 3.61 -4.93
C ILE A 125 0.85 3.36 -3.68
N GLY A 126 1.02 2.10 -3.33
CA GLY A 126 1.71 1.72 -2.11
C GLY A 126 3.00 0.96 -2.40
N HIS A 127 4.09 1.38 -1.76
CA HIS A 127 5.37 0.67 -1.81
C HIS A 127 5.54 -0.25 -0.62
N SER A 128 5.99 -1.49 -0.84
CA SER A 128 6.30 -2.43 0.24
C SER A 128 5.07 -2.59 1.17
N ALA A 129 5.24 -2.43 2.47
CA ALA A 129 4.14 -2.40 3.44
C ALA A 129 2.99 -1.46 3.04
N GLY A 130 3.28 -0.33 2.40
CA GLY A 130 2.28 0.63 1.95
C GLY A 130 1.31 0.07 0.90
N GLY A 131 1.72 -0.88 0.06
CA GLY A 131 0.81 -1.52 -0.90
C GLY A 131 -0.11 -2.54 -0.25
N VAL A 132 0.35 -3.20 0.83
CA VAL A 132 -0.52 -4.02 1.68
C VAL A 132 -1.54 -3.14 2.41
N VAL A 133 -1.12 -2.00 2.96
CA VAL A 133 -2.00 -1.00 3.58
C VAL A 133 -3.06 -0.51 2.59
N ALA A 134 -2.65 -0.10 1.39
CA ALA A 134 -3.54 0.39 0.33
C ALA A 134 -4.61 -0.64 -0.03
N ARG A 135 -4.18 -1.89 -0.21
CA ARG A 135 -5.06 -3.00 -0.57
C ARG A 135 -6.08 -3.29 0.53
N ILE A 136 -5.62 -3.48 1.76
CA ILE A 136 -6.52 -3.75 2.90
C ILE A 136 -7.52 -2.61 3.09
N PHE A 137 -7.07 -1.35 2.99
CA PHE A 137 -7.96 -0.20 3.11
C PHE A 137 -9.05 -0.20 2.04
N ALA A 138 -8.67 -0.35 0.78
CA ALA A 138 -9.62 -0.32 -0.34
C ALA A 138 -10.64 -1.46 -0.29
N GLU A 139 -10.21 -2.66 0.11
CA GLU A 139 -11.12 -3.80 0.27
C GLU A 139 -12.05 -3.67 1.49
N SER A 140 -11.57 -3.09 2.59
CA SER A 140 -12.36 -2.92 3.82
C SER A 140 -13.30 -1.72 3.81
N HIS A 141 -13.08 -0.76 2.89
CA HIS A 141 -13.88 0.45 2.75
C HIS A 141 -14.23 0.72 1.28
N PRO A 142 -14.99 -0.18 0.61
CA PRO A 142 -15.33 -0.01 -0.82
C PRO A 142 -16.09 1.30 -1.10
N GLU A 143 -16.79 1.86 -0.10
CA GLU A 143 -17.49 3.14 -0.17
C GLU A 143 -16.57 4.38 -0.14
N ALA A 144 -15.29 4.20 0.23
CA ALA A 144 -14.32 5.30 0.36
C ALA A 144 -14.02 6.01 -0.98
N GLY A 145 -14.42 5.42 -2.11
CA GLY A 145 -14.24 6.03 -3.45
C GLY A 145 -12.87 5.78 -4.07
N VAL A 146 -12.09 4.84 -3.52
CA VAL A 146 -10.86 4.35 -4.17
C VAL A 146 -11.25 3.62 -5.44
N THR A 147 -10.71 4.04 -6.57
CA THR A 147 -11.00 3.41 -7.87
C THR A 147 -9.91 2.45 -8.30
N LYS A 148 -8.68 2.63 -7.78
CA LYS A 148 -7.53 1.83 -8.18
C LYS A 148 -6.50 1.66 -7.07
N VAL A 149 -5.89 0.48 -6.99
CA VAL A 149 -4.72 0.18 -6.16
C VAL A 149 -3.56 -0.31 -7.03
N ILE A 150 -2.37 0.26 -6.84
CA ILE A 150 -1.13 -0.23 -7.45
C ILE A 150 -0.18 -0.58 -6.31
N ALA A 151 0.05 -1.87 -6.12
CA ALA A 151 0.95 -2.39 -5.09
C ALA A 151 2.33 -2.63 -5.68
N VAL A 152 3.34 -1.94 -5.19
CA VAL A 152 4.72 -1.99 -5.71
C VAL A 152 5.59 -2.72 -4.70
N ALA A 153 6.24 -3.81 -5.10
CA ALA A 153 7.14 -4.60 -4.24
C ALA A 153 6.51 -5.01 -2.90
N SER A 154 5.19 -5.25 -2.87
CA SER A 154 4.43 -5.32 -1.62
C SER A 154 4.38 -6.74 -1.04
N PRO A 155 4.73 -6.97 0.23
CA PRO A 155 4.74 -8.31 0.82
C PRO A 155 3.33 -8.75 1.23
N HIS A 156 2.43 -9.00 0.26
CA HIS A 156 1.06 -9.40 0.56
C HIS A 156 1.00 -10.72 1.34
N ALA A 157 1.84 -11.70 0.98
CA ALA A 157 1.99 -12.95 1.72
C ALA A 157 3.11 -12.89 2.78
N GLY A 158 3.58 -11.69 3.13
CA GLY A 158 4.63 -11.46 4.12
C GLY A 158 6.06 -11.52 3.58
N SER A 159 7.03 -11.27 4.46
CA SER A 159 8.46 -11.32 4.17
C SER A 159 9.20 -12.07 5.27
N GLU A 160 10.02 -13.05 4.89
CA GLU A 160 10.84 -13.83 5.84
C GLU A 160 11.79 -12.94 6.66
N VAL A 161 12.19 -11.80 6.11
CA VAL A 161 13.09 -10.85 6.79
C VAL A 161 12.43 -10.27 8.05
N ALA A 162 11.09 -10.20 8.09
CA ALA A 162 10.34 -9.77 9.27
C ALA A 162 10.52 -10.72 10.48
N ASN A 163 10.77 -12.00 10.23
CA ASN A 163 10.97 -13.02 11.28
C ASN A 163 12.35 -12.94 11.93
N LEU A 164 13.32 -12.25 11.32
CA LEU A 164 14.70 -12.21 11.82
C LEU A 164 14.86 -11.37 13.10
N LYS A 165 13.82 -10.63 13.53
CA LYS A 165 13.81 -9.78 14.74
C LYS A 165 15.08 -8.93 14.95
N LEU A 166 15.70 -8.51 13.85
CA LEU A 166 17.01 -7.87 13.86
C LEU A 166 16.91 -6.46 13.29
N GLY A 167 17.62 -5.52 13.91
CA GLY A 167 17.89 -4.20 13.35
C GLY A 167 16.80 -3.15 13.55
N TYR A 168 15.66 -3.47 14.15
CA TYR A 168 14.60 -2.51 14.47
C TYR A 168 14.38 -2.31 15.97
N PRO A 169 14.01 -1.10 16.42
CA PRO A 169 13.71 -0.84 17.82
C PRO A 169 12.39 -1.48 18.26
N ARG A 170 12.25 -1.79 19.56
CA ARG A 170 11.04 -2.43 20.13
C ARG A 170 9.74 -1.70 19.77
N VAL A 171 9.78 -0.37 19.67
CA VAL A 171 8.62 0.45 19.29
C VAL A 171 8.10 0.11 17.88
N GLN A 172 8.94 -0.38 16.98
CA GLN A 172 8.56 -0.81 15.62
C GLN A 172 8.17 -2.28 15.54
N ALA A 173 8.37 -3.07 16.60
CA ALA A 173 8.14 -4.51 16.57
C ALA A 173 6.71 -4.88 16.11
N PRO A 174 5.62 -4.23 16.60
CA PRO A 174 4.28 -4.56 16.14
C PRO A 174 4.10 -4.38 14.62
N PHE A 175 4.73 -3.36 14.05
CA PHE A 175 4.67 -3.11 12.61
C PHE A 175 5.47 -4.15 11.83
N VAL A 176 6.72 -4.39 12.23
CA VAL A 176 7.60 -5.33 11.52
C VAL A 176 7.10 -6.76 11.63
N GLU A 177 6.74 -7.22 12.83
CA GLU A 177 6.25 -8.58 13.05
C GLU A 177 4.94 -8.83 12.29
N SER A 178 4.10 -7.80 12.09
CA SER A 178 2.90 -7.95 11.27
C SER A 178 3.19 -8.24 9.79
N LEU A 179 4.41 -7.97 9.30
CA LEU A 179 4.83 -8.31 7.93
C LEU A 179 5.32 -9.75 7.79
N ALA A 180 5.41 -10.53 8.86
CA ALA A 180 5.80 -11.93 8.78
C ALA A 180 4.77 -12.77 8.00
N PRO A 181 5.19 -13.82 7.25
CA PRO A 181 4.28 -14.68 6.53
C PRO A 181 3.17 -15.27 7.41
N GLU A 182 3.51 -15.70 8.63
CA GLU A 182 2.54 -16.27 9.58
C GLU A 182 1.50 -15.23 10.00
N ALA A 183 1.93 -14.00 10.24
CA ALA A 183 1.03 -12.90 10.59
C ALA A 183 0.16 -12.47 9.39
N ARG A 184 0.65 -12.60 8.15
CA ARG A 184 -0.13 -12.30 6.94
C ARG A 184 -1.13 -13.40 6.59
N ALA A 185 -0.77 -14.67 6.80
CA ALA A 185 -1.68 -15.80 6.59
C ALA A 185 -2.93 -15.75 7.49
N GLN A 186 -2.84 -15.06 8.64
CA GLN A 186 -3.96 -14.91 9.58
C GLN A 186 -4.92 -13.76 9.23
N VAL A 187 -4.56 -12.89 8.29
CA VAL A 187 -5.45 -11.78 7.92
C VAL A 187 -6.52 -12.28 6.97
N PRO A 188 -7.80 -12.19 7.34
CA PRO A 188 -8.87 -12.56 6.44
C PRO A 188 -8.85 -11.60 5.24
N LEU A 189 -8.58 -12.15 4.06
CA LEU A 189 -8.70 -11.42 2.81
C LEU A 189 -10.17 -11.42 2.40
N SER A 190 -10.71 -10.24 2.18
CA SER A 190 -12.02 -10.05 1.57
C SER A 190 -12.00 -10.52 0.13
N LYS A 191 -13.17 -10.90 -0.40
CA LYS A 191 -13.31 -11.06 -1.84
C LYS A 191 -12.96 -9.73 -2.51
N LEU A 192 -12.04 -9.76 -3.48
CA LEU A 192 -11.69 -8.60 -4.28
C LEU A 192 -12.92 -8.08 -5.02
N ASP A 193 -13.24 -6.80 -4.83
CA ASP A 193 -14.32 -6.14 -5.57
C ASP A 193 -13.95 -6.09 -7.06
N ASP A 194 -14.88 -6.52 -7.91
CA ASP A 194 -14.72 -6.54 -9.36
C ASP A 194 -14.64 -5.11 -9.95
N LYS A 195 -15.16 -4.11 -9.22
CA LYS A 195 -15.08 -2.69 -9.60
C LYS A 195 -13.74 -2.06 -9.26
N LEU A 196 -13.03 -2.59 -8.25
CA LEU A 196 -11.74 -2.07 -7.82
C LEU A 196 -10.64 -2.54 -8.78
N GLN A 197 -10.04 -1.58 -9.49
CA GLN A 197 -8.89 -1.85 -10.35
C GLN A 197 -7.66 -2.12 -9.48
N ILE A 198 -6.96 -3.24 -9.69
CA ILE A 198 -5.74 -3.55 -8.93
C ILE A 198 -4.67 -4.03 -9.89
N ALA A 199 -3.42 -3.61 -9.67
CA ALA A 199 -2.25 -4.20 -10.30
C ALA A 199 -1.10 -4.36 -9.30
N CYS A 200 -0.25 -5.36 -9.53
CA CYS A 200 0.98 -5.59 -8.80
C CYS A 200 2.19 -5.21 -9.66
N VAL A 201 3.06 -4.33 -9.17
CA VAL A 201 4.39 -4.12 -9.76
C VAL A 201 5.36 -5.02 -9.00
N VAL A 202 5.75 -6.10 -9.65
CA VAL A 202 6.62 -7.14 -9.09
C VAL A 202 8.06 -6.78 -9.38
N CYS A 203 8.85 -6.51 -8.36
CA CYS A 203 10.26 -6.18 -8.46
C CYS A 203 11.12 -7.44 -8.30
N LYS A 204 12.19 -7.53 -9.10
CA LYS A 204 13.11 -8.68 -9.11
C LYS A 204 14.55 -8.21 -9.28
N VAL A 205 15.43 -8.67 -8.40
CA VAL A 205 16.88 -8.57 -8.62
C VAL A 205 17.30 -9.65 -9.59
N LYS A 206 18.20 -9.31 -10.52
CA LYS A 206 18.69 -10.24 -11.56
C LYS A 206 19.21 -11.53 -10.92
N ARG A 207 18.71 -12.69 -11.40
CA ARG A 207 19.02 -14.05 -10.91
C ARG A 207 18.56 -14.39 -9.49
N ILE A 208 17.71 -13.56 -8.88
CA ILE A 208 17.13 -13.82 -7.56
C ILE A 208 15.60 -13.82 -7.70
N GLU A 209 14.91 -14.76 -7.07
CA GLU A 209 13.43 -14.81 -7.04
C GLU A 209 12.84 -13.91 -5.95
N ALA A 210 13.42 -12.72 -5.82
CA ALA A 210 13.04 -11.68 -4.89
C ALA A 210 13.60 -10.34 -5.35
N ASP A 211 13.13 -9.26 -4.75
CA ASP A 211 13.71 -7.92 -4.87
C ASP A 211 14.80 -7.64 -3.83
N GLY A 212 15.24 -8.67 -3.10
CA GLY A 212 16.17 -8.59 -1.97
C GLY A 212 15.50 -8.62 -0.59
N LEU A 213 14.20 -8.36 -0.50
CA LEU A 213 13.43 -8.41 0.76
C LEU A 213 12.16 -9.24 0.65
N VAL A 214 11.50 -9.22 -0.50
CA VAL A 214 10.19 -9.83 -0.72
C VAL A 214 10.27 -10.78 -1.91
N LYS A 215 9.93 -12.05 -1.66
CA LYS A 215 9.83 -13.08 -2.70
C LYS A 215 8.77 -12.69 -3.73
N LEU A 216 8.97 -13.04 -5.00
CA LEU A 216 8.03 -12.70 -6.08
C LEU A 216 6.60 -13.21 -5.78
N ALA A 217 6.50 -14.42 -5.22
CA ALA A 217 5.21 -15.04 -4.88
C ALA A 217 4.47 -14.30 -3.76
N SER A 218 5.17 -13.53 -2.92
CA SER A 218 4.55 -12.66 -1.92
C SER A 218 4.11 -11.32 -2.52
N GLN A 219 4.79 -10.85 -3.57
CA GLN A 219 4.42 -9.62 -4.30
C GLN A 219 3.19 -9.80 -5.18
N TRP A 220 2.98 -11.00 -5.72
CA TRP A 220 1.79 -11.37 -6.49
C TRP A 220 1.23 -12.71 -5.96
N PRO A 221 0.50 -12.66 -4.83
CA PRO A 221 0.03 -13.84 -4.12
C PRO A 221 -1.06 -14.60 -4.89
N GLU A 222 -1.35 -15.82 -4.44
CA GLU A 222 -2.27 -16.74 -5.12
C GLU A 222 -3.68 -16.17 -5.29
N ASP A 223 -4.19 -15.45 -4.30
CA ASP A 223 -5.50 -14.80 -4.35
C ASP A 223 -5.55 -13.69 -5.41
N CYS A 224 -4.47 -12.93 -5.59
CA CYS A 224 -4.33 -11.97 -6.70
C CYS A 224 -4.34 -12.69 -8.05
N ARG A 225 -3.60 -13.81 -8.17
CA ARG A 225 -3.56 -14.62 -9.41
C ARG A 225 -4.94 -15.18 -9.75
N ARG A 226 -5.62 -15.79 -8.79
CA ARG A 226 -6.96 -16.37 -8.95
C ARG A 226 -8.00 -15.32 -9.31
N ALA A 227 -7.86 -14.10 -8.81
CA ALA A 227 -8.74 -12.99 -9.16
C ALA A 227 -8.38 -12.30 -10.48
N GLY A 228 -7.36 -12.77 -11.21
CA GLY A 228 -6.91 -12.16 -12.47
C GLY A 228 -6.30 -10.78 -12.26
N VAL A 229 -5.68 -10.48 -11.12
CA VAL A 229 -4.99 -9.19 -10.88
C VAL A 229 -3.76 -9.12 -11.79
N PRO A 230 -3.64 -8.12 -12.69
CA PRO A 230 -2.44 -7.93 -13.50
C PRO A 230 -1.17 -7.75 -12.68
N ALA A 231 -0.06 -8.31 -13.16
CA ALA A 231 1.26 -8.15 -12.57
C ALA A 231 2.31 -7.75 -13.61
N VAL A 232 3.11 -6.72 -13.33
CA VAL A 232 4.17 -6.26 -14.23
C VAL A 232 5.53 -6.46 -13.57
N LEU A 233 6.42 -7.19 -14.23
CA LEU A 233 7.79 -7.42 -13.77
C LEU A 233 8.68 -6.20 -14.04
N VAL A 234 9.38 -5.74 -13.01
CA VAL A 234 10.42 -4.70 -13.11
C VAL A 234 11.73 -5.23 -12.53
N GLN A 235 12.82 -5.12 -13.29
CA GLN A 235 14.15 -5.50 -12.80
C GLN A 235 14.76 -4.38 -11.94
N THR A 236 14.55 -4.46 -10.63
CA THR A 236 15.07 -3.52 -9.63
C THR A 236 15.01 -4.17 -8.25
N ASP A 237 15.78 -3.65 -7.29
CA ASP A 237 15.70 -4.06 -5.90
C ASP A 237 14.57 -3.34 -5.15
N HIS A 238 14.31 -3.81 -3.93
CA HIS A 238 13.21 -3.33 -3.10
C HIS A 238 13.28 -1.82 -2.79
N TRP A 239 14.50 -1.29 -2.64
CA TRP A 239 14.73 0.09 -2.20
C TRP A 239 14.59 1.07 -3.37
N HIS A 240 14.95 0.65 -4.57
CA HIS A 240 14.80 1.43 -5.79
C HIS A 240 13.47 1.21 -6.51
N ALA A 241 12.57 0.38 -5.97
CA ALA A 241 11.29 0.04 -6.58
C ALA A 241 10.42 1.27 -6.93
N MET A 242 10.56 2.39 -6.24
CA MET A 242 9.81 3.63 -6.53
C MET A 242 10.64 4.70 -7.26
N LEU A 243 11.93 4.46 -7.48
CA LEU A 243 12.90 5.44 -7.99
C LEU A 243 13.50 5.03 -9.34
N ALA A 244 13.59 3.72 -9.61
CA ALA A 244 14.17 3.21 -10.84
C ALA A 244 13.35 3.67 -12.06
N PRO A 245 13.98 4.19 -13.14
CA PRO A 245 13.27 4.74 -14.29
C PRO A 245 12.26 3.77 -14.92
N GLY A 246 12.62 2.49 -15.02
CA GLY A 246 11.72 1.45 -15.52
C GLY A 246 10.48 1.26 -14.63
N SER A 247 10.65 1.35 -13.32
CA SER A 247 9.54 1.27 -12.38
C SER A 247 8.66 2.50 -12.44
N VAL A 248 9.24 3.71 -12.42
CA VAL A 248 8.50 4.98 -12.54
C VAL A 248 7.63 4.98 -13.80
N LYS A 249 8.19 4.55 -14.93
CA LYS A 249 7.44 4.41 -16.18
C LYS A 249 6.24 3.47 -16.00
N VAL A 250 6.46 2.25 -15.53
CA VAL A 250 5.40 1.25 -15.32
C VAL A 250 4.32 1.76 -14.37
N ILE A 251 4.69 2.30 -13.21
CA ILE A 251 3.76 2.83 -12.22
C ILE A 251 2.90 3.94 -12.83
N SER A 252 3.52 4.85 -13.58
CA SER A 252 2.81 5.96 -14.22
C SER A 252 1.84 5.51 -15.30
N GLU A 253 2.19 4.49 -16.09
CA GLU A 253 1.30 3.92 -17.11
C GLU A 253 0.11 3.21 -16.47
N LEU A 254 0.35 2.39 -15.44
CA LEU A 254 -0.71 1.72 -14.70
C LEU A 254 -1.67 2.71 -14.01
N ALA A 255 -1.13 3.84 -13.50
CA ALA A 255 -1.96 4.89 -12.91
C ALA A 255 -2.91 5.52 -13.94
N LYS A 256 -2.48 5.67 -15.20
CA LYS A 256 -3.25 6.29 -16.28
C LYS A 256 -4.26 5.37 -16.93
N GLN A 257 -3.88 4.13 -17.18
CA GLN A 257 -4.63 3.19 -17.99
C GLN A 257 -5.78 2.57 -17.20
N LYS A 258 -6.87 2.22 -17.87
CA LYS A 258 -7.91 1.37 -17.27
C LYS A 258 -7.35 -0.04 -17.12
N LEU A 259 -7.34 -0.57 -15.91
CA LEU A 259 -6.91 -1.93 -15.65
C LEU A 259 -8.10 -2.87 -15.79
N THR A 260 -7.89 -3.99 -16.47
CA THR A 260 -8.85 -5.09 -16.57
C THR A 260 -8.29 -6.30 -15.85
N ARG A 261 -9.18 -7.15 -15.32
CA ARG A 261 -8.74 -8.47 -14.85
C ARG A 261 -8.23 -9.28 -16.04
N TRP A 262 -7.16 -10.01 -15.82
CA TRP A 262 -6.59 -10.96 -16.76
C TRP A 262 -7.44 -12.22 -16.85
N SER A 263 -7.46 -12.82 -18.04
CA SER A 263 -7.98 -14.16 -18.23
C SER A 263 -7.07 -15.20 -17.55
N PRO A 264 -7.56 -16.43 -17.30
CA PRO A 264 -6.72 -17.52 -16.79
C PRO A 264 -5.45 -17.75 -17.63
N GLU A 265 -5.54 -17.63 -18.96
CA GLU A 265 -4.41 -17.82 -19.89
C GLU A 265 -3.37 -16.69 -19.76
N GLU A 266 -3.82 -15.45 -19.56
CA GLU A 266 -2.94 -14.31 -19.29
C GLU A 266 -2.22 -14.46 -17.95
N VAL A 267 -2.93 -14.94 -16.91
CA VAL A 267 -2.35 -15.24 -15.59
C VAL A 267 -1.30 -16.34 -15.72
N GLU A 268 -1.60 -17.46 -16.39
CA GLU A 268 -0.66 -18.55 -16.62
C GLU A 268 0.60 -18.06 -17.35
N LYS A 269 0.44 -17.29 -18.42
CA LYS A 269 1.56 -16.71 -19.16
C LYS A 269 2.44 -15.82 -18.27
N ALA A 270 1.82 -14.99 -17.42
CA ALA A 270 2.55 -14.14 -16.50
C ALA A 270 3.27 -14.95 -15.41
N GLN A 271 2.69 -16.06 -14.92
CA GLN A 271 3.38 -16.96 -14.00
C GLN A 271 4.67 -17.53 -14.60
N LYS A 272 4.63 -17.99 -15.86
CA LYS A 272 5.83 -18.48 -16.57
C LYS A 272 6.92 -17.41 -16.65
N VAL A 273 6.54 -16.16 -16.95
CA VAL A 273 7.50 -15.04 -17.02
C VAL A 273 8.08 -14.66 -15.65
N LEU A 274 7.25 -14.64 -14.61
CA LEU A 274 7.64 -14.18 -13.28
C LEU A 274 8.44 -15.25 -12.51
N PHE A 275 7.98 -16.49 -12.55
CA PHE A 275 8.46 -17.61 -11.74
C PHE A 275 9.30 -18.62 -12.53
N GLY A 276 9.33 -18.56 -13.87
CA GLY A 276 10.09 -19.51 -14.69
C GLY A 276 9.46 -20.91 -14.77
N GLU A 277 8.15 -21.01 -14.50
CA GLU A 277 7.33 -22.21 -14.69
C GLU A 277 7.04 -22.50 -16.17
#